data_AF-A0A1R1LZB6-F1
#
_entry.id   AF-A0A1R1LZB6-F1
#
_cell.length_a   1.000
_cell.length_b   1.000
_cell.length_c   1.000
_cell.angle_alpha   90.00
_cell.angle_beta   90.00
_cell.angle_gamma   90.00
#
_symmetry.space_group_name_H-M   'P 1'
#
loop_
_entity.id
_entity.type
_entity.pdbx_description
1 polymer ?
#
loop_
_entity_poly.entity_id
_entity_poly.type
_entity_poly.pdbx_seq_one_letter_code
_entity_poly.pdbx_strand_id
1 'polypeptide(L)'
;MLMNDLRQDHKHISALLTILKNKLSTLKMGSHPNFALMAEVVDYLTDYADDYHHGKENLIYHYMQEHYPKKSNLISQQFREHEELRVLTKQLSATIDQALMDMPFLLEEFAAQLEQFVDRQSQHLFMEDSKIFPAIEQVLSSDDWAKLSDMLPKREDPLFGESREAHYQALYDALIEDLT
;
A
#
# COMPACT_ATOMS: atom_id res chain seq x y z
N MET A 1 5.27 -6.99 -17.45
CA MET A 1 6.68 -7.24 -17.06
C MET A 1 6.74 -6.87 -15.60
N LEU A 2 7.35 -7.69 -14.75
CA LEU A 2 7.23 -7.61 -13.29
C LEU A 2 7.30 -6.17 -12.70
N MET A 3 8.25 -5.35 -13.14
CA MET A 3 8.37 -3.96 -12.67
C MET A 3 7.19 -3.06 -13.08
N ASN A 4 6.61 -3.26 -14.27
CA ASN A 4 5.41 -2.55 -14.66
C ASN A 4 4.21 -2.95 -13.78
N ASP A 5 4.19 -4.21 -13.34
CA ASP A 5 3.12 -4.72 -12.50
C ASP A 5 3.21 -4.08 -11.09
N LEU A 6 4.41 -4.01 -10.50
CA LEU A 6 4.63 -3.28 -9.23
C LEU A 6 4.29 -1.78 -9.33
N ARG A 7 4.69 -1.12 -10.42
CA ARG A 7 4.31 0.28 -10.67
C ARG A 7 2.82 0.46 -10.87
N GLN A 8 2.12 -0.57 -11.36
CA GLN A 8 0.67 -0.53 -11.48
C GLN A 8 0.00 -0.69 -10.12
N ASP A 9 0.51 -1.61 -9.28
CA ASP A 9 0.09 -1.74 -7.88
C ASP A 9 0.24 -0.38 -7.14
N HIS A 10 1.37 0.34 -7.32
CA HIS A 10 1.58 1.66 -6.71
C HIS A 10 0.53 2.70 -7.11
N LYS A 11 0.06 2.67 -8.36
CA LYS A 11 -1.01 3.58 -8.81
C LYS A 11 -2.32 3.26 -8.13
N HIS A 12 -2.65 1.96 -7.99
CA HIS A 12 -3.84 1.51 -7.30
C HIS A 12 -3.80 1.89 -5.82
N ILE A 13 -2.68 1.64 -5.15
CA ILE A 13 -2.46 2.03 -3.75
C ILE A 13 -2.59 3.56 -3.62
N SER A 14 -1.97 4.34 -4.50
CA SER A 14 -2.06 5.81 -4.49
C SER A 14 -3.49 6.34 -4.67
N ALA A 15 -4.32 5.67 -5.48
CA ALA A 15 -5.72 6.03 -5.65
C ALA A 15 -6.50 5.83 -4.34
N LEU A 16 -6.26 4.72 -3.63
CA LEU A 16 -6.88 4.43 -2.34
C LEU A 16 -6.40 5.39 -1.24
N LEU A 17 -5.11 5.75 -1.22
CA LEU A 17 -4.59 6.79 -0.32
C LEU A 17 -5.24 8.15 -0.56
N THR A 18 -5.62 8.45 -1.81
CA THR A 18 -6.35 9.67 -2.16
C THR A 18 -7.74 9.70 -1.51
N ILE A 19 -8.47 8.57 -1.51
CA ILE A 19 -9.75 8.47 -0.79
C ILE A 19 -9.56 8.76 0.70
N LEU A 20 -8.59 8.12 1.34
CA LEU A 20 -8.29 8.34 2.75
C LEU A 20 -7.93 9.80 3.06
N LYS A 21 -7.18 10.46 2.17
CA LYS A 21 -6.87 11.89 2.27
C LYS A 21 -8.12 12.76 2.18
N ASN A 22 -9.07 12.44 1.30
CA ASN A 22 -10.35 13.16 1.21
C ASN A 22 -11.18 12.97 2.50
N LYS A 23 -11.17 11.77 3.09
CA LYS A 23 -11.84 11.52 4.37
C LYS A 23 -11.15 12.24 5.53
N LEU A 24 -9.82 12.35 5.51
CA LEU A 24 -9.06 13.20 6.44
C LEU A 24 -9.49 14.67 6.35
N SER A 25 -9.65 15.21 5.13
CA SER A 25 -10.17 16.58 4.96
C SER A 25 -11.58 16.73 5.55
N THR A 26 -12.44 15.73 5.38
CA THR A 26 -13.79 15.71 5.97
C THR A 26 -13.74 15.74 7.50
N LEU A 27 -12.88 14.92 8.10
CA LEU A 27 -12.64 14.90 9.56
C LEU A 27 -12.17 16.26 10.07
N LYS A 28 -11.21 16.89 9.39
CA LYS A 28 -10.64 18.19 9.77
C LYS A 28 -11.68 19.33 9.69
N MET A 29 -12.76 19.17 8.92
CA MET A 29 -13.88 20.12 8.91
C MET A 29 -14.91 19.88 10.02
N GLY A 30 -14.71 18.86 10.87
CA GLY A 30 -15.64 18.49 11.95
C GLY A 30 -16.81 17.62 11.50
N SER A 31 -16.74 17.05 10.30
CA SER A 31 -17.75 16.13 9.77
C SER A 31 -17.36 14.67 9.98
N HIS A 32 -18.35 13.79 10.12
CA HIS A 32 -18.12 12.34 10.20
C HIS A 32 -17.87 11.75 8.81
N PRO A 33 -16.71 11.13 8.54
CA PRO A 33 -16.47 10.44 7.29
C PRO A 33 -17.23 9.10 7.24
N ASN A 34 -17.29 8.50 6.05
CA ASN A 34 -17.78 7.14 5.89
C ASN A 34 -16.72 6.14 6.40
N PHE A 35 -16.81 5.75 7.67
CA PHE A 35 -15.88 4.79 8.30
C PHE A 35 -15.94 3.39 7.67
N ALA A 36 -17.09 2.95 7.14
CA ALA A 36 -17.21 1.66 6.48
C ALA A 36 -16.37 1.62 5.18
N LEU A 37 -16.42 2.71 4.39
CA LEU A 37 -15.55 2.84 3.22
C LEU A 37 -14.07 2.89 3.61
N MET A 38 -13.72 3.59 4.70
CA MET A 38 -12.34 3.60 5.18
C MET A 38 -11.86 2.20 5.60
N ALA A 39 -12.74 1.40 6.21
CA ALA A 39 -12.44 0.01 6.55
C ALA A 39 -12.16 -0.82 5.30
N GLU A 40 -13.00 -0.73 4.26
CA GLU A 40 -12.76 -1.44 2.99
C GLU A 40 -11.42 -1.04 2.33
N VAL A 41 -11.05 0.24 2.38
CA VAL A 41 -9.74 0.69 1.90
C VAL A 41 -8.60 0.05 2.71
N VAL A 42 -8.69 0.10 4.04
CA VAL A 42 -7.63 -0.41 4.92
C VAL A 42 -7.53 -1.93 4.86
N ASP A 43 -8.64 -2.64 4.67
CA ASP A 43 -8.66 -4.09 4.45
C ASP A 43 -7.92 -4.45 3.16
N TYR A 44 -8.18 -3.72 2.06
CA TYR A 44 -7.42 -3.89 0.81
C TYR A 44 -5.92 -3.61 1.01
N LEU A 45 -5.57 -2.52 1.69
CA LEU A 45 -4.16 -2.16 1.92
C LEU A 45 -3.47 -3.21 2.80
N THR A 46 -4.17 -3.79 3.76
CA THR A 46 -3.63 -4.88 4.60
C THR A 46 -3.35 -6.13 3.79
N ASP A 47 -4.33 -6.59 3.00
CA ASP A 47 -4.22 -7.86 2.27
C ASP A 47 -3.34 -7.75 1.02
N TYR A 48 -3.58 -6.74 0.19
CA TYR A 48 -2.91 -6.62 -1.09
C TYR A 48 -1.62 -5.80 -1.02
N ALA A 49 -1.61 -4.63 -0.36
CA ALA A 49 -0.41 -3.80 -0.30
C ALA A 49 0.64 -4.39 0.68
N ASP A 50 0.26 -4.61 1.93
CA ASP A 50 1.19 -5.05 2.97
C ASP A 50 1.61 -6.52 2.82
N ASP A 51 0.65 -7.43 2.63
CA ASP A 51 0.96 -8.86 2.64
C ASP A 51 1.42 -9.40 1.27
N TYR A 52 0.80 -8.96 0.16
CA TYR A 52 1.17 -9.45 -1.18
C TYR A 52 2.21 -8.58 -1.90
N HIS A 53 1.96 -7.29 -2.06
CA HIS A 53 2.82 -6.39 -2.84
C HIS A 53 4.18 -6.17 -2.16
N HIS A 54 4.22 -5.67 -0.92
CA HIS A 54 5.47 -5.56 -0.17
C HIS A 54 6.13 -6.94 0.03
N GLY A 55 5.34 -8.02 0.11
CA GLY A 55 5.83 -9.40 0.12
C GLY A 55 6.64 -9.76 -1.14
N LYS A 56 6.15 -9.36 -2.32
CA LYS A 56 6.87 -9.54 -3.60
C LYS A 56 8.12 -8.69 -3.68
N GLU A 57 8.04 -7.44 -3.26
CA GLU A 57 9.21 -6.55 -3.22
C GLU A 57 10.28 -7.09 -2.29
N ASN A 58 9.88 -7.55 -1.10
CA ASN A 58 10.78 -8.18 -0.14
C ASN A 58 11.54 -9.35 -0.77
N LEU A 59 10.93 -10.18 -1.61
CA LEU A 59 11.62 -11.27 -2.32
C LEU A 59 12.65 -10.74 -3.33
N ILE A 60 12.33 -9.69 -4.08
CA ILE A 60 13.27 -9.02 -5.00
C ILE A 60 14.43 -8.40 -4.21
N TYR A 61 14.13 -7.78 -3.08
CA TYR A 61 15.07 -7.11 -2.19
C TYR A 61 16.04 -8.11 -1.55
N HIS A 62 15.55 -9.28 -1.13
CA HIS A 62 16.41 -10.38 -0.64
C HIS A 62 17.34 -10.88 -1.75
N TYR A 63 16.82 -11.15 -2.96
CA TYR A 63 17.63 -11.54 -4.11
C TYR A 63 18.74 -10.52 -4.39
N MET A 64 18.40 -9.23 -4.36
CA MET A 64 19.35 -8.14 -4.53
C MET A 64 20.45 -8.12 -3.45
N GLN A 65 20.11 -8.38 -2.19
CA GLN A 65 21.09 -8.44 -1.11
C GLN A 65 22.05 -9.63 -1.25
N GLU A 66 21.55 -10.79 -1.70
CA GLU A 66 22.35 -12.00 -1.89
C GLU A 66 23.30 -11.89 -3.09
N HIS A 67 22.81 -11.36 -4.22
CA HIS A 67 23.55 -11.35 -5.48
C HIS A 67 24.30 -10.04 -5.75
N TYR A 68 23.88 -8.93 -5.14
CA TYR A 68 24.45 -7.59 -5.36
C TYR A 68 24.76 -6.85 -4.04
N PRO A 69 25.66 -7.39 -3.19
CA PRO A 69 25.88 -6.89 -1.82
C PRO A 69 26.35 -5.43 -1.73
N LYS A 70 26.95 -4.89 -2.81
CA LYS A 70 27.33 -3.47 -2.88
C LYS A 70 26.13 -2.52 -2.90
N LYS A 71 24.92 -3.01 -3.16
CA LYS A 71 23.67 -2.25 -3.18
C LYS A 71 22.82 -2.47 -1.93
N SER A 72 23.24 -3.33 -0.99
CA SER A 72 22.42 -3.72 0.17
C SER A 72 22.00 -2.55 1.05
N ASN A 73 22.83 -1.51 1.21
CA ASN A 73 22.46 -0.35 2.03
C ASN A 73 21.22 0.40 1.48
N LEU A 74 21.01 0.40 0.16
CA LEU A 74 19.85 1.04 -0.47
C LEU A 74 18.55 0.26 -0.17
N ILE A 75 18.66 -1.06 -0.04
CA ILE A 75 17.54 -1.99 0.12
C ILE A 75 17.21 -2.23 1.59
N SER A 76 18.20 -2.28 2.47
CA SER A 76 18.02 -2.58 3.90
C SER A 76 17.11 -1.59 4.63
N GLN A 77 16.91 -0.39 4.10
CA GLN A 77 15.95 0.57 4.65
C GLN A 77 14.51 0.18 4.30
N GLN A 78 14.25 -0.38 3.12
CA GLN A 78 12.90 -0.68 2.65
C GLN A 78 12.19 -1.73 3.51
N PHE A 79 12.92 -2.77 3.94
CA PHE A 79 12.37 -3.75 4.90
C PHE A 79 11.87 -3.11 6.20
N ARG A 80 12.57 -2.08 6.70
CA ARG A 80 12.13 -1.39 7.92
C ARG A 80 10.91 -0.51 7.65
N GLU A 81 10.84 0.11 6.47
CA GLU A 81 9.68 0.88 6.05
C GLU A 81 8.46 -0.03 5.89
N HIS A 82 8.57 -1.19 5.26
CA HIS A 82 7.46 -2.16 5.16
C HIS A 82 6.90 -2.57 6.54
N GLU A 83 7.77 -2.86 7.51
CA GLU A 83 7.33 -3.19 8.87
C GLU A 83 6.70 -2.00 9.59
N GLU A 84 7.23 -0.78 9.41
CA GLU A 84 6.63 0.45 9.94
C GLU A 84 5.23 0.66 9.37
N LEU A 85 5.07 0.54 8.05
CA LEU A 85 3.80 0.72 7.35
C LEU A 85 2.77 -0.30 7.82
N ARG A 86 3.16 -1.58 7.94
CA ARG A 86 2.28 -2.64 8.47
C ARG A 86 1.78 -2.36 9.88
N VAL A 87 2.62 -1.74 10.73
CA VAL A 87 2.21 -1.31 12.07
C VAL A 87 1.20 -0.16 11.97
N LEU A 88 1.45 0.83 11.12
CA LEU A 88 0.53 1.96 10.91
C LEU A 88 -0.82 1.49 10.35
N THR A 89 -0.84 0.55 9.40
CA THR A 89 -2.06 -0.06 8.85
C THR A 89 -2.90 -0.70 9.96
N LYS A 90 -2.28 -1.54 10.81
CA LYS A 90 -2.96 -2.20 11.93
C LYS A 90 -3.50 -1.22 12.95
N GLN A 91 -2.74 -0.19 13.28
CA GLN A 91 -3.18 0.84 14.21
C GLN A 91 -4.38 1.61 13.66
N LEU A 92 -4.35 1.98 12.37
CA LEU A 92 -5.44 2.68 11.72
C LEU A 92 -6.71 1.82 11.65
N SER A 93 -6.57 0.55 11.25
CA SER A 93 -7.64 -0.45 11.23
C SER A 93 -8.32 -0.56 12.60
N ALA A 94 -7.55 -0.70 13.67
CA ALA A 94 -8.09 -0.80 15.03
C ALA A 94 -8.91 0.43 15.46
N THR A 95 -8.51 1.64 15.06
CA THR A 95 -9.28 2.86 15.37
C THR A 95 -10.55 2.95 14.51
N ILE A 96 -10.51 2.50 13.24
CA ILE A 96 -11.70 2.42 12.39
C ILE A 96 -12.71 1.41 12.96
N ASP A 97 -12.25 0.25 13.44
CA ASP A 97 -13.10 -0.75 14.09
C ASP A 97 -13.78 -0.17 15.34
N GLN A 98 -13.06 0.61 16.15
CA GLN A 98 -13.65 1.31 17.30
C GLN A 98 -14.78 2.25 16.84
N ALA A 99 -14.55 3.03 15.78
CA ALA A 99 -15.55 3.93 15.24
C ALA A 99 -16.79 3.19 14.72
N LEU A 100 -16.60 2.05 14.04
CA LEU A 100 -17.70 1.21 13.53
C LEU A 100 -18.51 0.53 14.64
N MET A 101 -17.89 0.28 15.80
CA MET A 101 -18.54 -0.29 16.99
C MET A 101 -19.14 0.77 17.92
N ASP A 102 -19.22 2.04 17.49
CA ASP A 102 -19.65 3.18 18.31
C ASP A 102 -18.87 3.33 19.62
N MET A 103 -17.61 2.89 19.65
CA MET A 103 -16.74 3.02 20.81
C MET A 103 -16.17 4.45 20.89
N PRO A 104 -15.99 5.03 22.10
CA PRO A 104 -15.38 6.34 22.23
C PRO A 104 -13.93 6.36 21.74
N PHE A 105 -13.60 7.31 20.86
CA PHE A 105 -12.23 7.63 20.43
C PHE A 105 -12.05 9.14 20.31
N LEU A 106 -10.80 9.61 20.30
CA LEU A 106 -10.48 11.03 20.16
C LEU A 106 -10.30 11.36 18.68
N LEU A 107 -11.18 12.23 18.15
CA LEU A 107 -11.20 12.59 16.73
C LEU A 107 -9.88 13.23 16.26
N GLU A 108 -9.25 14.04 17.11
CA GLU A 108 -7.96 14.68 16.82
C GLU A 108 -6.82 13.65 16.71
N GLU A 109 -6.81 12.66 17.60
CA GLU A 109 -5.82 11.56 17.57
C GLU A 109 -6.01 10.69 16.32
N PHE A 110 -7.27 10.38 15.98
CA PHE A 110 -7.59 9.63 14.77
C PHE A 110 -7.19 10.39 13.49
N ALA A 111 -7.45 11.70 13.43
CA ALA A 111 -7.04 12.53 12.30
C ALA A 111 -5.51 12.57 12.14
N ALA A 112 -4.77 12.69 13.25
CA ALA A 112 -3.30 12.67 13.25
C ALA A 112 -2.75 11.30 12.81
N GLN A 113 -3.36 10.21 13.28
CA GLN A 113 -3.00 8.84 12.88
C GLN A 113 -3.24 8.62 11.38
N LEU A 114 -4.40 9.04 10.86
CA LEU A 114 -4.74 8.94 9.44
C LEU A 114 -3.80 9.78 8.57
N GLU A 115 -3.47 10.99 9.00
CA GLU A 115 -2.49 11.85 8.33
C GLU A 115 -1.11 11.19 8.26
N GLN A 116 -0.61 10.69 9.39
CA GLN A 116 0.65 9.95 9.45
C GLN A 116 0.63 8.74 8.51
N PHE A 117 -0.43 7.93 8.54
CA PHE A 117 -0.56 6.77 7.67
C PHE A 117 -0.45 7.13 6.19
N VAL A 118 -1.26 8.10 5.74
CA VAL A 118 -1.29 8.53 4.33
C VAL A 118 0.06 9.09 3.89
N ASP A 119 0.69 9.93 4.73
CA ASP A 119 1.97 10.57 4.41
C ASP A 119 3.10 9.54 4.33
N ARG A 120 3.17 8.58 5.26
CA ARG A 120 4.21 7.55 5.28
C ARG A 120 4.07 6.59 4.11
N GLN A 121 2.86 6.11 3.82
CA GLN A 121 2.59 5.28 2.64
C GLN A 121 2.96 6.02 1.34
N SER A 122 2.52 7.27 1.19
CA SER A 122 2.81 8.08 -0.01
C SER A 122 4.31 8.34 -0.20
N GLN A 123 5.03 8.62 0.89
CA GLN A 123 6.47 8.85 0.86
C GLN A 123 7.24 7.58 0.48
N HIS A 124 6.81 6.43 0.99
CA HIS A 124 7.40 5.14 0.69
C HIS A 124 7.30 4.81 -0.80
N LEU A 125 6.07 4.82 -1.37
CA LEU A 125 5.84 4.58 -2.80
C LEU A 125 6.68 5.53 -3.68
N PHE A 126 6.74 6.82 -3.31
CA PHE A 126 7.54 7.80 -4.03
C PHE A 126 9.04 7.45 -4.00
N MET A 127 9.57 7.04 -2.86
CA MET A 127 10.97 6.64 -2.73
C MET A 127 11.29 5.42 -3.58
N GLU A 128 10.40 4.44 -3.61
CA GLU A 128 10.57 3.25 -4.42
C GLU A 128 10.54 3.56 -5.91
N ASP A 129 9.49 4.25 -6.36
CA ASP A 129 9.33 4.60 -7.77
C ASP A 129 10.47 5.47 -8.31
N SER A 130 10.96 6.40 -7.50
CA SER A 130 11.96 7.39 -7.92
C SER A 130 13.41 6.95 -7.72
N LYS A 131 13.67 5.99 -6.82
CA LYS A 131 15.05 5.57 -6.47
C LYS A 131 15.26 4.06 -6.54
N ILE A 132 14.39 3.28 -5.91
CA ILE A 132 14.63 1.84 -5.72
C ILE A 132 14.38 1.08 -7.02
N PHE A 133 13.21 1.26 -7.63
CA PHE A 133 12.86 0.57 -8.87
C PHE A 133 13.85 0.86 -10.00
N PRO A 134 14.24 2.13 -10.28
CA PRO A 134 15.27 2.41 -11.27
C PRO A 134 16.62 1.74 -10.96
N ALA A 135 17.00 1.64 -9.68
CA ALA A 135 18.25 0.99 -9.30
C ALA A 135 18.20 -0.54 -9.53
N ILE A 136 17.04 -1.16 -9.30
CA ILE A 136 16.82 -2.59 -9.57
C ILE A 136 16.88 -2.85 -11.08
N GLU A 137 16.16 -2.06 -11.87
CA GLU A 137 16.13 -2.17 -13.34
C GLU A 137 17.52 -1.98 -13.98
N GLN A 138 18.38 -1.16 -13.37
CA GLN A 138 19.76 -0.97 -13.84
C GLN A 138 20.71 -2.12 -13.49
N VAL A 139 20.42 -2.88 -12.43
CA VAL A 139 21.34 -3.88 -11.86
C VAL A 139 20.98 -5.29 -12.30
N LEU A 140 19.70 -5.64 -12.33
CA LEU A 140 19.23 -6.98 -12.65
C LEU A 140 19.31 -7.27 -14.15
N SER A 141 19.93 -8.40 -14.49
CA SER A 141 19.99 -8.90 -15.86
C SER A 141 18.72 -9.66 -16.24
N SER A 142 18.57 -9.97 -17.54
CA SER A 142 17.46 -10.80 -18.03
C SER A 142 17.39 -12.18 -17.35
N ASP A 143 18.53 -12.78 -17.01
CA ASP A 143 18.59 -14.08 -16.33
C ASP A 143 18.13 -13.98 -14.88
N ASP A 144 18.40 -12.86 -14.21
CA ASP A 144 17.90 -12.60 -12.86
C ASP A 144 16.38 -12.43 -12.87
N TRP A 145 15.86 -11.68 -13.85
CA TRP A 145 14.42 -11.52 -14.02
C TRP A 145 13.70 -12.83 -14.32
N ALA A 146 14.31 -13.72 -15.11
CA ALA A 146 13.76 -15.06 -15.36
C ALA A 146 13.63 -15.86 -14.05
N LYS A 147 14.69 -15.88 -13.22
CA LYS A 147 14.66 -16.57 -11.92
C LYS A 147 13.63 -15.98 -10.97
N LEU A 148 13.59 -14.65 -10.85
CA LEU A 148 12.61 -13.97 -10.01
C LEU A 148 11.18 -14.25 -10.46
N SER A 149 10.92 -14.27 -11.77
CA SER A 149 9.59 -14.56 -12.30
C SER A 149 9.09 -15.97 -11.96
N ASP A 150 9.98 -16.93 -11.74
CA ASP A 150 9.64 -18.30 -11.34
C ASP A 150 9.40 -18.42 -9.82
N MET A 151 10.07 -17.57 -9.03
CA MET A 151 9.98 -17.58 -7.56
C MET A 151 8.83 -16.75 -7.00
N LEU A 152 8.46 -15.67 -7.69
CA LEU A 152 7.50 -14.69 -7.17
C LEU A 152 6.06 -15.21 -7.24
N PRO A 153 5.26 -14.95 -6.19
CA PRO A 153 3.85 -15.34 -6.19
C PRO A 153 3.10 -14.58 -7.30
N LYS A 154 2.10 -15.25 -7.86
CA LYS A 154 1.17 -14.69 -8.84
C LYS A 154 -0.22 -14.68 -8.22
N ARG A 155 -0.73 -13.47 -8.00
CA ARG A 155 -2.08 -13.21 -7.52
C ARG A 155 -2.63 -12.06 -8.36
N GLU A 156 -3.89 -12.18 -8.74
CA GLU A 156 -4.64 -11.10 -9.37
C GLU A 156 -5.02 -10.05 -8.33
N ASP A 157 -5.03 -8.78 -8.73
CA ASP A 157 -5.51 -7.69 -7.88
C ASP A 157 -7.02 -7.87 -7.60
N PRO A 158 -7.44 -8.01 -6.34
CA PRO A 158 -8.82 -8.37 -6.02
C PRO A 158 -9.82 -7.23 -6.25
N LEU A 159 -9.34 -5.98 -6.39
CA LEU A 159 -10.18 -4.79 -6.62
C LEU A 159 -10.09 -4.30 -8.06
N PHE A 160 -8.87 -4.22 -8.60
CA PHE A 160 -8.59 -3.65 -9.92
C PHE A 160 -8.31 -4.70 -11.02
N GLY A 161 -8.31 -5.99 -10.68
CA GLY A 161 -8.18 -7.10 -11.63
C GLY A 161 -9.36 -7.25 -12.59
N GLU A 162 -9.25 -8.20 -13.52
CA GLU A 162 -10.31 -8.58 -14.45
C GLU A 162 -11.52 -9.18 -13.72
N SER A 163 -11.26 -9.98 -12.68
CA SER A 163 -12.28 -10.60 -11.83
C SER A 163 -12.31 -9.97 -10.45
N ARG A 164 -12.87 -8.76 -10.34
CA ARG A 164 -13.08 -8.08 -9.06
C ARG A 164 -13.88 -8.94 -8.09
N GLU A 165 -13.41 -9.02 -6.86
CA GLU A 165 -14.13 -9.71 -5.80
C GLU A 165 -15.37 -8.92 -5.38
N ALA A 166 -16.50 -9.61 -5.20
CA ALA A 166 -17.80 -8.97 -4.98
C ALA A 166 -17.84 -8.05 -3.75
N HIS A 167 -17.02 -8.32 -2.74
CA HIS A 167 -16.97 -7.52 -1.52
C HIS A 167 -16.28 -6.16 -1.71
N TYR A 168 -15.54 -5.95 -2.81
CA TYR A 168 -14.91 -4.67 -3.15
C TYR A 168 -15.76 -3.77 -4.07
N GLN A 169 -17.02 -4.13 -4.34
CA GLN A 169 -17.86 -3.35 -5.24
C GLN A 169 -18.15 -1.93 -4.70
N ALA A 170 -18.42 -1.80 -3.40
CA ALA A 170 -18.72 -0.50 -2.78
C ALA A 170 -17.49 0.42 -2.80
N LEU A 171 -16.32 -0.09 -2.46
CA LEU A 171 -15.04 0.61 -2.61
C LEU A 171 -14.80 1.06 -4.07
N TYR A 172 -15.08 0.22 -5.05
CA TYR A 172 -14.92 0.59 -6.46
C TYR A 172 -15.86 1.74 -6.86
N ASP A 173 -17.12 1.70 -6.44
CA ASP A 173 -18.07 2.77 -6.77
C ASP A 173 -17.62 4.10 -6.15
N ALA A 174 -17.14 4.07 -4.91
CA ALA A 174 -16.55 5.24 -4.25
C ALA A 174 -15.28 5.75 -4.93
N LEU A 175 -14.43 4.86 -5.46
CA LEU A 175 -13.27 5.23 -6.28
C LEU A 175 -13.69 5.99 -7.53
N ILE A 176 -14.75 5.55 -8.21
CA ILE A 176 -15.26 6.25 -9.40
C ILE A 176 -15.79 7.63 -9.03
N GLU A 177 -16.55 7.75 -7.95
CA GLU A 177 -17.10 9.04 -7.48
C GLU A 177 -16.01 10.03 -7.06
N ASP A 178 -15.00 9.60 -6.30
CA ASP A 178 -13.90 10.48 -5.83
C ASP A 178 -12.93 10.87 -6.98
N LEU A 179 -12.93 10.15 -8.11
CA LEU A 179 -12.08 10.42 -9.28
C LEU A 179 -12.77 11.22 -10.41
N THR A 180 -14.08 11.49 -10.30
CA THR A 180 -14.87 12.31 -11.24
C THR A 180 -15.16 13.71 -10.73
#